data_AF-A0A1B6CRJ9-F1
#
_entry.id   AF-A0A1B6CRJ9-F1
#
_cell.length_a   1.000
_cell.length_b   1.000
_cell.length_c   1.000
_cell.angle_alpha   90.00
_cell.angle_beta   90.00
_cell.angle_gamma   90.00
#
_symmetry.space_group_name_H-M   'P 1'
#
loop_
_entity.id
_entity.type
_entity.pdbx_description
1 polymer ?
#
loop_
_entity_poly.entity_id
_entity_poly.type
_entity_poly.pdbx_seq_one_letter_code
_entity_poly.pdbx_strand_id
1 'polypeptide(L)'
;MIMDMVILKKFLSGMPCKICLKYNTDVSVSPVIGFSQKNTITCNACFESYGFKSSAKLENVSATKQPYDVNRRIIQTFSSMGKGHMALETFSIGMNMPCISHLAYDKHITNLSKECEGYRKVSKI
;
A
#
# COMPACT_ATOMS: atom_id res chain seq x y z
N MET A 1 -2.07 -6.72 2.90
CA MET A 1 -3.27 -6.07 3.46
C MET A 1 -4.08 -7.15 4.17
N ILE A 2 -4.43 -6.97 5.44
CA ILE A 2 -5.27 -7.93 6.18
C ILE A 2 -6.71 -7.68 5.75
N MET A 3 -7.13 -8.34 4.68
CA MET A 3 -8.48 -8.25 4.18
C MET A 3 -8.79 -9.56 3.48
N ASP A 4 -9.90 -10.18 3.86
CA ASP A 4 -10.40 -11.35 3.18
C ASP A 4 -10.90 -10.94 1.79
N MET A 5 -10.15 -11.34 0.76
CA MET A 5 -10.45 -11.01 -0.63
C MET A 5 -11.71 -11.70 -1.12
N VAL A 6 -12.11 -12.84 -0.53
CA VAL A 6 -13.36 -13.52 -0.87
C VAL A 6 -14.54 -12.67 -0.39
N ILE A 7 -14.47 -12.14 0.82
CA ILE A 7 -15.50 -11.25 1.37
C ILE A 7 -15.56 -9.94 0.58
N LEU A 8 -14.40 -9.33 0.31
CA LEU A 8 -14.35 -8.10 -0.49
C LEU A 8 -14.96 -8.29 -1.88
N LYS A 9 -14.61 -9.39 -2.57
CA LYS A 9 -15.17 -9.72 -3.89
C LYS A 9 -16.69 -9.84 -3.85
N LYS A 10 -17.22 -10.58 -2.87
CA LYS A 10 -18.67 -10.74 -2.67
C LYS A 10 -19.34 -9.38 -2.42
N PHE A 11 -18.76 -8.56 -1.55
CA PHE A 11 -19.30 -7.24 -1.24
C PHE A 11 -19.33 -6.34 -2.50
N LEU A 12 -18.23 -6.29 -3.25
CA LEU A 12 -18.12 -5.46 -4.45
C LEU A 12 -18.99 -5.96 -5.62
N SER A 13 -19.22 -7.28 -5.72
CA SER A 13 -20.15 -7.86 -6.72
C SER A 13 -21.61 -7.50 -6.48
N GLY A 14 -21.96 -7.16 -5.23
CA GLY A 14 -23.28 -6.67 -4.85
C GLY A 14 -23.51 -5.19 -5.12
N MET A 15 -22.50 -4.45 -5.63
CA MET A 15 -22.62 -3.03 -5.93
C MET A 15 -22.92 -2.78 -7.42
N PRO A 16 -23.78 -1.80 -7.74
CA PRO A 16 -24.11 -1.49 -9.12
C PRO A 16 -22.91 -0.84 -9.81
N CYS A 17 -22.74 -1.14 -11.11
CA CYS A 17 -21.77 -0.45 -11.94
C CYS A 17 -22.06 1.06 -11.99
N LYS A 18 -21.03 1.89 -11.84
CA LYS A 18 -21.16 3.36 -11.91
C LYS A 18 -21.72 3.87 -13.25
N ILE A 19 -21.52 3.14 -14.34
CA ILE A 19 -21.94 3.56 -15.69
C ILE A 19 -23.30 2.98 -16.06
N CYS A 20 -23.40 1.65 -16.07
CA CYS A 20 -24.59 0.98 -16.56
C CYS A 20 -25.58 0.55 -15.47
N LEU A 21 -25.26 0.79 -14.19
CA LEU A 21 -26.07 0.48 -13.00
C LEU A 21 -26.43 -1.01 -12.81
N LYS A 22 -25.87 -1.90 -13.62
CA LYS A 22 -26.04 -3.36 -13.49
C LYS A 22 -25.15 -3.94 -12.39
N TYR A 23 -25.65 -4.95 -11.71
CA TYR A 23 -24.98 -5.70 -10.63
C TYR A 23 -24.17 -6.87 -11.19
N ASN A 24 -23.19 -6.55 -12.04
CA ASN A 24 -22.35 -7.55 -12.69
C ASN A 24 -20.90 -7.05 -12.71
N THR A 25 -20.32 -6.90 -11.52
CA THR A 25 -18.96 -6.42 -11.30
C THR A 25 -18.09 -7.57 -10.78
N ASP A 26 -16.93 -7.75 -11.40
CA ASP A 26 -15.86 -8.62 -10.92
C ASP A 26 -14.71 -7.77 -10.34
N VAL A 27 -13.91 -8.37 -9.46
CA VAL A 27 -12.77 -7.71 -8.85
C VAL A 27 -11.52 -8.53 -9.07
N SER A 28 -10.59 -7.95 -9.83
CA SER A 28 -9.25 -8.48 -10.01
C SER A 28 -8.26 -7.78 -9.06
N VAL A 29 -7.33 -8.59 -8.56
CA VAL A 29 -6.29 -8.14 -7.63
C VAL A 29 -4.96 -8.16 -8.39
N SER A 30 -4.28 -7.02 -8.42
CA SER A 30 -2.91 -6.93 -8.94
C SER A 30 -1.89 -7.36 -7.87
N PRO A 31 -0.65 -7.71 -8.27
CA PRO A 31 0.41 -8.02 -7.33
C PRO A 31 0.65 -6.90 -6.31
N VAL A 32 0.95 -7.30 -5.08
CA VAL A 32 1.11 -6.40 -3.94
C VAL A 32 2.46 -5.66 -4.05
N ILE A 33 2.47 -4.36 -3.74
CA ILE A 33 3.66 -3.52 -3.66
C ILE A 33 3.95 -3.22 -2.19
N GLY A 34 4.71 -4.12 -1.55
CA GLY A 34 4.90 -4.08 -0.09
C GLY A 34 3.61 -4.42 0.63
N PHE A 35 3.05 -3.46 1.36
CA PHE A 35 1.77 -3.59 2.07
C PHE A 35 0.59 -2.94 1.33
N SER A 36 0.83 -2.30 0.18
CA SER A 36 -0.20 -1.69 -0.67
C SER A 36 -0.58 -2.60 -1.82
N GLN A 37 -1.87 -2.63 -2.17
CA GLN A 37 -2.42 -3.46 -3.24
C GLN A 37 -3.22 -2.60 -4.20
N LYS A 38 -3.09 -2.86 -5.50
CA LYS A 38 -3.96 -2.31 -6.53
C LYS A 38 -5.07 -3.31 -6.82
N ASN A 39 -6.31 -2.84 -6.74
CA ASN A 39 -7.52 -3.59 -7.07
C ASN A 39 -8.15 -2.96 -8.30
N THR A 40 -8.74 -3.78 -9.15
CA THR A 40 -9.47 -3.32 -10.33
C THR A 40 -10.85 -3.95 -10.29
N ILE A 41 -11.88 -3.10 -10.35
CA ILE A 41 -13.27 -3.52 -10.49
C ILE A 41 -13.61 -3.44 -11.96
N THR A 42 -14.12 -4.52 -12.55
CA THR A 42 -14.53 -4.58 -13.96
C THR A 42 -15.99 -4.93 -14.04
N CYS A 43 -16.79 -4.15 -14.76
CA CYS A 43 -18.18 -4.52 -15.03
C CYS A 43 -18.26 -5.46 -16.23
N ASN A 44 -18.81 -6.66 -16.07
CA ASN A 44 -18.95 -7.62 -17.16
C ASN A 44 -20.10 -7.28 -18.13
N ALA A 45 -20.92 -6.28 -17.81
CA ALA A 45 -22.03 -5.87 -18.68
C ALA A 45 -21.67 -4.72 -19.64
N CYS A 46 -20.79 -3.80 -19.22
CA CYS A 46 -20.33 -2.69 -20.07
C CYS A 46 -18.81 -2.65 -20.25
N PHE A 47 -18.08 -3.63 -19.70
CA PHE A 47 -16.63 -3.83 -19.78
C PHE A 47 -15.76 -2.70 -19.20
N GLU A 48 -16.39 -1.71 -18.58
CA GLU A 48 -15.70 -0.59 -17.95
C GLU A 48 -14.97 -1.03 -16.68
N SER A 49 -13.75 -0.51 -16.47
CA SER A 49 -12.87 -0.91 -15.38
C SER A 49 -12.35 0.27 -14.56
N TYR A 50 -12.36 0.12 -13.23
CA TYR A 50 -11.89 1.13 -12.29
C TYR A 50 -10.83 0.57 -11.34
N GLY A 51 -9.65 1.17 -11.35
CA GLY A 51 -8.58 0.83 -10.43
C GLY A 51 -8.66 1.66 -9.14
N PHE A 52 -8.56 1.01 -8.00
CA PHE A 52 -8.31 1.67 -6.71
C PHE A 52 -7.12 1.05 -5.99
N LYS A 53 -6.51 1.80 -5.08
CA LYS A 53 -5.36 1.35 -4.29
C LYS A 53 -5.77 1.27 -2.83
N SER A 54 -5.25 0.29 -2.09
CA SER A 54 -5.53 0.15 -0.66
C SER A 54 -4.84 1.21 0.21
N SER A 55 -3.86 1.92 -0.34
CA SER A 55 -3.17 3.03 0.30
C SER A 55 -2.87 4.12 -0.70
N ALA A 56 -2.97 5.37 -0.25
CA ALA A 56 -2.51 6.54 -1.00
C ALA A 56 -0.98 6.50 -1.19
N LYS A 57 -0.52 7.16 -2.26
CA LYS A 57 0.90 7.54 -2.42
C LYS A 57 1.15 8.82 -1.65
N LEU A 58 2.39 9.02 -1.19
CA LEU A 58 2.77 10.27 -0.53
C LEU A 58 3.10 11.33 -1.58
N GLU A 59 2.33 12.42 -1.60
CA GLU A 59 2.39 13.46 -2.64
C GLU A 59 3.61 14.38 -2.51
N ASN A 60 4.23 14.45 -1.33
CA ASN A 60 5.31 15.41 -1.01
C ASN A 60 6.73 14.81 -1.02
N VAL A 61 6.91 13.64 -1.62
CA VAL A 61 8.25 13.04 -1.77
C VAL A 61 8.74 13.34 -3.18
N SER A 62 9.81 14.16 -3.30
CA SER A 62 10.50 14.52 -4.56
C SER A 62 11.20 13.34 -5.24
N ALA A 63 10.69 12.13 -5.06
CA ALA A 63 11.20 10.91 -5.64
C ALA A 63 10.40 10.54 -6.89
N THR A 64 11.12 10.15 -7.95
CA THR A 64 10.56 9.58 -9.19
C THR A 64 9.62 8.38 -8.95
N LYS A 65 9.69 7.74 -7.76
CA LYS A 65 8.76 6.70 -7.32
C LYS A 65 8.31 6.97 -5.89
N GLN A 66 7.21 7.69 -5.74
CA GLN A 66 6.59 7.96 -4.44
C GLN A 66 6.16 6.66 -3.75
N PRO A 67 6.54 6.46 -2.48
CA PRO A 67 6.10 5.30 -1.73
C PRO A 67 4.63 5.42 -1.30
N TYR A 68 4.04 4.27 -0.99
CA TYR A 68 2.72 4.22 -0.36
C TYR A 68 2.81 4.58 1.11
N ASP A 69 1.81 5.33 1.59
CA ASP A 69 1.71 5.74 3.00
C ASP A 69 1.81 4.54 3.96
N VAL A 70 1.10 3.45 3.68
CA VAL A 70 1.15 2.22 4.48
C VAL A 70 2.57 1.64 4.62
N ASN A 71 3.37 1.71 3.55
CA ASN A 71 4.76 1.23 3.56
C ASN A 71 5.65 2.15 4.42
N ARG A 72 5.43 3.47 4.37
CA ARG A 72 6.16 4.41 5.23
C ARG A 72 5.80 4.18 6.70
N ARG A 73 4.50 4.11 7.02
CA ARG A 73 4.03 3.91 8.41
C ARG A 73 4.58 2.64 9.02
N ILE A 74 4.49 1.51 8.34
CA ILE A 74 4.97 0.24 8.92
C ILE A 74 6.49 0.25 9.14
N ILE A 75 7.28 0.81 8.21
CA ILE A 75 8.73 0.94 8.38
C ILE A 75 9.05 1.87 9.55
N GLN A 76 8.36 3.00 9.68
CA GLN A 76 8.53 3.94 10.79
C GLN A 76 8.19 3.28 12.14
N THR A 77 7.10 2.52 12.21
CA THR A 77 6.69 1.82 13.43
C THR A 77 7.76 0.81 13.86
N PHE A 78 8.20 -0.07 12.96
CA PHE A 78 9.25 -1.05 13.29
C PHE A 78 10.57 -0.35 13.68
N SER A 79 10.94 0.71 12.96
CA SER A 79 12.13 1.51 13.29
C SER A 79 12.03 2.16 14.68
N SER A 80 10.88 2.73 15.03
CA SER A 80 10.66 3.31 16.37
C SER A 80 10.71 2.30 17.50
N MET A 81 10.48 1.01 17.21
CA MET A 81 10.62 -0.09 18.15
C MET A 81 12.06 -0.63 18.22
N GLY A 82 13.01 -0.03 17.49
CA GLY A 82 14.38 -0.56 17.34
C GLY A 82 14.42 -1.89 16.59
N LYS A 83 13.43 -2.16 15.73
CA LYS A 83 13.31 -3.40 14.96
C LYS A 83 13.58 -3.13 13.49
N GLY A 84 14.51 -3.90 12.92
CA GLY A 84 14.89 -3.79 11.51
C GLY A 84 14.01 -4.63 10.57
N HIS A 85 14.44 -4.71 9.30
CA HIS A 85 13.75 -5.44 8.23
C HIS A 85 13.43 -6.90 8.58
N MET A 86 14.34 -7.63 9.25
CA MET A 86 14.09 -9.03 9.64
C MET A 86 12.85 -9.22 10.52
N ALA A 87 12.60 -8.28 11.44
CA ALA A 87 11.41 -8.34 12.30
C ALA A 87 10.13 -8.08 11.48
N LEU A 88 10.18 -7.16 10.52
CA LEU A 88 9.10 -6.87 9.60
C LEU A 88 8.81 -8.08 8.69
N GLU A 89 9.84 -8.77 8.23
CA GLU A 89 9.73 -10.00 7.45
C GLU A 89 9.09 -11.12 8.27
N THR A 90 9.56 -11.33 9.50
CA THR A 90 8.98 -12.32 10.43
C THR A 90 7.50 -12.04 10.68
N PHE A 91 7.14 -10.78 10.94
CA PHE A 91 5.75 -10.36 11.07
C PHE A 91 4.94 -10.64 9.81
N SER A 92 5.48 -10.33 8.64
CA SER A 92 4.80 -10.53 7.36
C SER A 92 4.53 -12.01 7.08
N ILE A 93 5.52 -12.88 7.36
CA ILE A 93 5.37 -14.33 7.27
C ILE A 93 4.26 -14.81 8.22
N GLY A 94 4.29 -14.40 9.49
CA GLY A 94 3.29 -14.78 10.48
C GLY A 94 1.87 -14.35 10.12
N MET A 95 1.73 -13.24 9.38
CA MET A 95 0.44 -12.72 8.92
C MET A 95 0.06 -13.21 7.51
N ASN A 96 0.85 -14.10 6.89
CA ASN A 96 0.69 -14.53 5.50
C ASN A 96 0.57 -13.35 4.51
N MET A 97 1.43 -12.35 4.70
CA MET A 97 1.49 -11.13 3.91
C MET A 97 2.83 -11.02 3.18
N PRO A 98 2.85 -10.45 1.97
CA PRO A 98 4.10 -10.13 1.30
C PRO A 98 4.86 -9.05 2.08
N CYS A 99 6.16 -9.25 2.25
CA CYS A 99 7.04 -8.28 2.90
C CYS A 99 7.56 -7.27 1.86
N ILE A 100 7.93 -6.07 2.33
CA ILE A 100 8.74 -5.12 1.54
C ILE A 100 10.12 -5.75 1.32
N SER A 101 10.68 -5.63 0.12
CA SER A 101 12.04 -6.12 -0.15
C SER A 101 13.08 -5.33 0.65
N HIS A 102 14.19 -5.98 1.02
CA HIS A 102 15.28 -5.33 1.75
C HIS A 102 15.75 -4.03 1.08
N LEU A 103 15.94 -4.06 -0.24
CA LEU A 103 16.32 -2.87 -1.03
C LEU A 103 15.31 -1.73 -0.91
N ALA A 104 14.01 -2.03 -0.91
CA ALA A 104 12.98 -1.00 -0.76
C ALA A 104 12.94 -0.47 0.69
N TYR A 105 13.16 -1.34 1.68
CA TYR A 105 13.29 -0.97 3.08
C TYR A 105 14.47 -0.01 3.32
N ASP A 106 15.66 -0.32 2.81
CA ASP A 106 16.86 0.52 2.97
C ASP A 106 16.67 1.92 2.38
N LYS A 107 16.05 2.00 1.19
CA LYS A 107 15.70 3.28 0.56
C LYS A 107 14.75 4.09 1.44
N HIS A 108 13.78 3.43 2.05
CA HIS A 108 12.84 4.08 2.96
C HIS A 108 13.52 4.63 4.22
N ILE A 109 14.38 3.85 4.87
CA ILE A 109 15.15 4.29 6.04
C ILE A 109 16.06 5.47 5.69
N THR A 110 16.74 5.41 4.54
CA THR A 110 17.61 6.49 4.06
C THR A 110 16.84 7.79 3.81
N ASN A 111 15.59 7.69 3.34
CA ASN A 111 14.75 8.88 3.15
C ASN A 111 14.26 9.43 4.49
N LEU A 112 13.87 8.55 5.43
CA LEU A 112 13.46 8.95 6.77
C LEU A 112 14.60 9.65 7.53
N SER A 113 15.83 9.17 7.43
CA SER A 113 16.98 9.82 8.08
C SER A 113 17.23 11.22 7.52
N LYS A 114 17.15 11.39 6.19
CA LYS A 114 17.27 12.70 5.53
C LYS A 114 16.17 13.68 5.95
N GLU A 115 14.93 13.20 6.09
CA GLU A 115 13.83 14.01 6.61
C GLU A 115 14.13 14.48 8.04
N CYS A 116 14.57 13.58 8.93
CA CYS A 116 14.96 13.93 10.30
C CYS A 116 16.14 14.91 10.39
N GLU A 117 17.14 14.77 9.52
CA GLU A 117 18.27 15.70 9.44
C GLU A 117 17.87 17.07 8.92
N GLY A 118 16.93 17.15 7.97
CA GLY A 118 16.34 18.39 7.49
C GLY A 118 15.62 19.15 8.61
N TYR A 119 14.80 18.47 9.42
CA TYR A 119 14.13 19.07 10.57
C TYR A 119 15.12 19.64 11.60
N ARG A 120 16.23 18.94 11.89
CA ARG A 120 17.27 19.41 12.82
C ARG A 120 18.03 20.65 12.33
N LYS A 121 18.07 20.89 11.01
CA LYS A 121 18.70 22.10 10.44
C LYS A 121 17.76 23.30 10.46
N VAL A 122 16.46 23.09 10.29
CA VAL A 122 15.44 24.17 10.32
C VAL A 122 15.15 24.64 11.75
N SER A 123 15.25 23.77 12.75
CA SER A 123 15.03 24.12 14.17
C SER A 123 16.23 24.75 14.87
N LYS A 124 17.28 25.12 14.12
CA LYS A 124 18.46 25.87 14.60
C LYS A 124 18.50 27.33 14.09
N ILE A 125 17.38 27.86 13.61
CA ILE A 125 17.20 29.28 13.24
C ILE A 125 16.38 29.96 14.31
#